data_AF-A0A375I782-F1
#
_entry.id   AF-A0A375I782-F1
#
_cell.length_a   1.000
_cell.length_b   1.000
_cell.length_c   1.000
_cell.angle_alpha   90.00
_cell.angle_beta   90.00
_cell.angle_gamma   90.00
#
_symmetry.space_group_name_H-M   'P 1'
#
loop_
_entity.id
_entity.type
_entity.pdbx_description
1 polymer ?
#
loop_
_entity_poly.entity_id
_entity_poly.type
_entity_poly.pdbx_seq_one_letter_code
_entity_poly.pdbx_strand_id
1 'polypeptide(L)'
;MTKTIDKTMSAADVVGQLADGMAIGIGGWGPRRKPMALVREILRSPLKDLTVVAYGGPEVGMLCAAGKVRRLVFGFVSLDVIPLEPYFRQARERGLLAVTELDEGMLQLGLRAAAARLPFLPTRAAMGTDVLDRNPNLKTVRSPYDDGEVLLAMPAIPLDAALLHVNESDVLGNTRIDGPDPFFDEWFARAAQRCYVSCETLHQRLEDTELARARNNPFERALVTLSLIHI
;
A
#
# COMPACT_ATOMS: atom_id res chain seq x y z
N MET A 1 20.19 -21.46 -23.78
CA MET A 1 19.01 -21.80 -22.96
C MET A 1 18.51 -20.50 -22.34
N THR A 2 17.40 -19.97 -22.83
CA THR A 2 16.78 -18.75 -22.27
C THR A 2 16.21 -19.14 -20.91
N LYS A 3 16.76 -18.60 -19.83
CA LYS A 3 16.24 -18.83 -18.48
C LYS A 3 14.83 -18.25 -18.42
N THR A 4 13.81 -19.11 -18.39
CA THR A 4 12.42 -18.67 -18.21
C THR A 4 12.34 -17.96 -16.87
N ILE A 5 11.83 -16.73 -16.87
CA ILE A 5 11.63 -15.95 -15.65
C ILE A 5 10.49 -16.61 -14.87
N ASP A 6 10.76 -16.98 -13.62
CA ASP A 6 9.77 -17.46 -12.66
C ASP A 6 9.93 -16.64 -11.38
N LYS A 7 8.85 -15.97 -10.98
CA LYS A 7 8.81 -15.04 -9.84
C LYS A 7 8.10 -15.63 -8.62
N THR A 8 7.82 -16.93 -8.63
CA THR A 8 7.03 -17.58 -7.58
C THR A 8 7.82 -17.77 -6.28
N MET A 9 7.18 -17.47 -5.14
CA MET A 9 7.75 -17.64 -3.80
C MET A 9 6.70 -18.03 -2.75
N SER A 10 7.16 -18.64 -1.65
CA SER A 10 6.31 -18.92 -0.47
C SER A 10 6.15 -17.69 0.42
N ALA A 11 5.08 -17.66 1.24
CA ALA A 11 4.77 -16.53 2.11
C ALA A 11 5.95 -16.21 3.04
N ALA A 12 6.53 -17.27 3.60
CA ALA A 12 7.69 -17.20 4.48
C ALA A 12 8.89 -16.61 3.75
N ASP A 13 9.14 -17.00 2.50
CA ASP A 13 10.26 -16.45 1.74
C ASP A 13 10.07 -14.96 1.45
N VAL A 14 8.84 -14.51 1.14
CA VAL A 14 8.53 -13.08 0.97
C VAL A 14 8.82 -12.31 2.25
N VAL A 15 8.31 -12.79 3.39
CA VAL A 15 8.54 -12.15 4.69
C VAL A 15 10.02 -12.17 5.08
N GLY A 16 10.76 -13.21 4.69
CA GLY A 16 12.21 -13.29 4.86
C GLY A 16 13.02 -12.27 4.06
N GLN A 17 12.42 -11.62 3.04
CA GLN A 17 13.04 -10.51 2.32
C GLN A 17 12.79 -9.14 2.96
N LEU A 18 11.90 -9.07 3.95
CA LEU A 18 11.59 -7.87 4.70
C LEU A 18 12.54 -7.72 5.89
N ALA A 19 12.67 -6.50 6.41
CA ALA A 19 13.51 -6.21 7.56
C ALA A 19 12.81 -5.25 8.53
N ASP A 20 13.27 -5.26 9.78
CA ASP A 20 12.84 -4.29 10.79
C ASP A 20 13.01 -2.86 10.29
N GLY A 21 12.09 -1.98 10.67
CA GLY A 21 12.18 -0.55 10.32
C GLY A 21 11.68 -0.17 8.93
N MET A 22 11.43 -1.14 8.04
CA MET A 22 10.97 -0.89 6.66
C MET A 22 9.64 -0.11 6.59
N ALA A 23 9.51 0.70 5.55
CA ALA A 23 8.25 1.26 5.09
C ALA A 23 7.52 0.26 4.18
N ILE A 24 6.44 -0.32 4.69
CA ILE A 24 5.64 -1.33 4.00
C ILE A 24 4.28 -0.74 3.67
N GLY A 25 4.01 -0.64 2.37
CA GLY A 25 2.68 -0.34 1.86
C GLY A 25 1.83 -1.59 1.78
N ILE A 26 0.60 -1.53 2.28
CA ILE A 26 -0.35 -2.64 2.22
C ILE A 26 -1.56 -2.20 1.40
N GLY A 27 -1.74 -2.83 0.24
CA GLY A 27 -2.82 -2.54 -0.71
C GLY A 27 -4.21 -2.89 -0.18
N GLY A 28 -5.18 -2.89 -1.08
CA GLY A 28 -6.61 -3.01 -0.73
C GLY A 28 -7.14 -1.77 0.00
N TRP A 29 -8.38 -1.88 0.49
CA TRP A 29 -9.12 -0.75 1.06
C TRP A 29 -9.95 -1.15 2.27
N GLY A 30 -9.64 -0.63 3.47
CA GLY A 30 -10.37 -1.04 4.67
C GLY A 30 -10.33 -2.57 4.82
N PRO A 31 -11.48 -3.26 4.95
CA PRO A 31 -11.51 -4.73 4.98
C PRO A 31 -11.49 -5.42 3.60
N ARG A 32 -11.29 -4.69 2.50
CA ARG A 32 -11.48 -5.19 1.13
C ARG A 32 -10.14 -5.56 0.47
N ARG A 33 -10.06 -6.80 -0.04
CA ARG A 33 -8.92 -7.36 -0.79
C ARG A 33 -7.56 -7.15 -0.12
N LYS A 34 -7.52 -7.24 1.21
CA LYS A 34 -6.27 -7.14 1.97
C LYS A 34 -5.42 -8.41 1.78
N PRO A 35 -4.09 -8.30 1.65
CA PRO A 35 -3.18 -9.45 1.52
C PRO A 35 -2.99 -10.19 2.85
N MET A 36 -4.07 -10.71 3.42
CA MET A 36 -4.09 -11.19 4.80
C MET A 36 -3.20 -12.40 5.05
N ALA A 37 -2.86 -13.20 4.03
CA ALA A 37 -1.87 -14.27 4.18
C ALA A 37 -0.47 -13.72 4.47
N LEU A 38 -0.04 -12.70 3.73
CA LEU A 38 1.25 -12.02 3.96
C LEU A 38 1.26 -11.33 5.33
N VAL A 39 0.15 -10.68 5.71
CA VAL A 39 0.00 -10.07 7.03
C VAL A 39 0.14 -11.13 8.13
N ARG A 40 -0.54 -12.27 8.01
CA ARG A 40 -0.44 -13.37 8.98
C ARG A 40 0.98 -13.93 9.06
N GLU A 41 1.71 -13.96 7.95
CA GLU A 41 3.11 -14.40 7.95
C GLU A 41 4.03 -13.40 8.64
N ILE A 42 3.81 -12.09 8.45
CA ILE A 42 4.52 -11.05 9.23
C ILE A 42 4.26 -11.22 10.73
N LEU A 43 3.04 -11.56 11.14
CA LEU A 43 2.72 -11.79 12.55
C LEU A 43 3.48 -12.98 13.16
N ARG A 44 3.77 -14.03 12.36
CA ARG A 44 4.57 -15.19 12.78
C ARG A 44 6.07 -14.90 12.82
N SER A 45 6.52 -13.90 12.07
CA SER A 45 7.93 -13.53 11.98
C SER A 45 8.40 -12.69 13.17
N PRO A 46 9.72 -12.54 13.40
CA PRO A 46 10.26 -11.64 14.41
C PRO A 46 10.24 -10.16 14.00
N LEU A 47 9.76 -9.81 12.80
CA LEU A 47 9.76 -8.44 12.28
C LEU A 47 9.14 -7.45 13.27
N LYS A 48 9.66 -6.23 13.32
CA LYS A 48 9.16 -5.16 14.18
C LYS A 48 9.55 -3.78 13.65
N ASP A 49 9.15 -2.76 14.40
CA ASP A 49 9.47 -1.36 14.13
C ASP A 49 9.04 -0.87 12.73
N LEU A 50 8.02 -1.50 12.16
CA LEU A 50 7.58 -1.23 10.79
C LEU A 50 6.91 0.13 10.68
N THR A 51 7.13 0.80 9.55
CA THR A 51 6.29 1.91 9.10
C THR A 51 5.25 1.34 8.16
N VAL A 52 3.98 1.31 8.56
CA VAL A 52 2.90 0.79 7.72
C VAL A 52 2.22 1.95 7.00
N VAL A 53 2.02 1.80 5.70
CA VAL A 53 1.28 2.75 4.86
C VAL A 53 0.05 2.04 4.30
N ALA A 54 -1.16 2.51 4.64
CA ALA A 54 -2.37 1.80 4.25
C ALA A 54 -3.62 2.67 4.20
N TYR A 55 -4.55 2.30 3.33
CA TYR A 55 -5.99 2.56 3.53
C TYR A 55 -6.51 1.50 4.49
N GLY A 56 -6.41 1.77 5.80
CA GLY A 56 -6.29 0.76 6.82
C GLY A 56 -7.58 -0.02 7.11
N GLY A 57 -7.43 -1.31 7.39
CA GLY A 57 -8.48 -2.15 7.96
C GLY A 57 -7.93 -3.20 8.94
N PRO A 58 -8.35 -4.47 8.84
CA PRO A 58 -8.02 -5.50 9.83
C PRO A 58 -6.51 -5.77 9.94
N GLU A 59 -5.75 -5.58 8.85
CA GLU A 59 -4.31 -5.74 8.84
C GLU A 59 -3.60 -4.76 9.78
N VAL A 60 -4.06 -3.50 9.81
CA VAL A 60 -3.49 -2.48 10.70
C VAL A 60 -3.74 -2.88 12.14
N GLY A 61 -4.97 -3.27 12.45
CA GLY A 61 -5.35 -3.75 13.78
C GLY A 61 -4.50 -4.90 14.27
N MET A 62 -4.37 -5.95 13.46
CA MET A 62 -3.59 -7.14 13.79
C MET A 62 -2.10 -6.81 14.00
N LEU A 63 -1.52 -5.97 13.14
CA LEU A 63 -0.12 -5.57 13.26
C LEU A 63 0.12 -4.67 14.49
N CYS A 64 -0.82 -3.77 14.80
CA CYS A 64 -0.79 -2.95 16.01
C CYS A 64 -0.89 -3.81 17.27
N ALA A 65 -1.84 -4.76 17.34
CA ALA A 65 -2.02 -5.66 18.47
C ALA A 65 -0.77 -6.51 18.75
N ALA A 66 -0.06 -6.91 17.69
CA ALA A 66 1.17 -7.68 17.78
C ALA A 66 2.44 -6.82 18.01
N GLY A 67 2.31 -5.50 18.20
CA GLY A 67 3.43 -4.60 18.45
C GLY A 67 4.41 -4.48 17.28
N LYS A 68 3.94 -4.74 16.05
CA LYS A 68 4.78 -4.73 14.83
C LYS A 68 5.02 -3.33 14.28
N VAL A 69 4.14 -2.39 14.61
CA VAL A 69 4.06 -1.05 13.99
C VAL A 69 4.69 0.00 14.90
N ARG A 70 5.75 0.67 14.42
CA ARG A 70 6.32 1.86 15.05
C ARG A 70 5.64 3.14 14.56
N ARG A 71 5.30 3.19 13.27
CA ARG A 71 4.63 4.33 12.65
C ARG A 71 3.54 3.86 11.68
N LEU A 72 2.40 4.53 11.68
CA LEU A 72 1.32 4.31 10.73
C LEU A 72 1.04 5.58 9.92
N VAL A 73 1.04 5.47 8.60
CA VAL A 73 0.64 6.52 7.65
C VAL A 73 -0.66 6.07 6.98
N PHE A 74 -1.74 6.83 7.13
CA PHE A 74 -3.07 6.36 6.73
C PHE A 74 -4.04 7.51 6.45
N GLY A 75 -5.03 7.24 5.59
CA GLY A 75 -6.19 8.11 5.38
C GLY A 75 -7.34 7.84 6.36
N PHE A 76 -7.56 6.56 6.67
CA PHE A 76 -8.49 6.07 7.68
C PHE A 76 -8.07 4.66 8.14
N VAL A 77 -8.68 4.17 9.22
CA VAL A 77 -8.61 2.76 9.62
C VAL A 77 -10.00 2.27 10.02
N SER A 78 -10.60 1.39 9.21
CA SER A 78 -11.99 0.96 9.37
C SER A 78 -12.20 -0.50 8.94
N LEU A 79 -13.20 -1.15 9.53
CA LEU A 79 -13.69 -2.45 9.09
C LEU A 79 -14.99 -2.31 8.27
N ASP A 80 -15.19 -1.15 7.64
CA ASP A 80 -16.41 -0.70 6.96
C ASP A 80 -17.64 -0.65 7.89
N VAL A 81 -18.21 -1.81 8.20
CA VAL A 81 -19.41 -1.95 9.04
C VAL A 81 -19.12 -1.56 10.49
N ILE A 82 -17.88 -1.80 10.96
CA ILE A 82 -17.40 -1.33 12.25
C ILE A 82 -16.52 -0.10 11.99
N PRO A 83 -16.96 1.12 12.34
CA PRO A 83 -16.31 2.36 11.89
C PRO A 83 -14.86 2.54 12.35
N LEU A 84 -14.51 1.98 13.51
CA LEU A 84 -13.16 2.08 14.08
C LEU A 84 -12.63 0.67 14.33
N GLU A 85 -11.47 0.37 13.74
CA GLU A 85 -10.78 -0.87 14.04
C GLU A 85 -10.31 -0.87 15.51
N PRO A 86 -10.71 -1.88 16.32
CA PRO A 86 -10.56 -1.83 17.77
C PRO A 86 -9.12 -1.86 18.28
N TYR A 87 -8.22 -2.60 17.62
CA TYR A 87 -6.83 -2.73 18.08
C TYR A 87 -5.99 -1.51 17.73
N PHE A 88 -6.20 -0.94 16.54
CA PHE A 88 -5.67 0.36 16.15
C PHE A 88 -6.12 1.44 17.12
N ARG A 89 -7.42 1.51 17.42
CA ARG A 89 -7.96 2.47 18.38
C ARG A 89 -7.25 2.36 19.73
N GLN A 90 -7.16 1.15 20.29
CA GLN A 90 -6.46 0.93 21.56
C GLN A 90 -4.99 1.34 21.49
N ALA A 91 -4.28 1.00 20.42
CA ALA A 91 -2.87 1.34 20.27
C ALA A 91 -2.66 2.86 20.18
N ARG A 92 -3.55 3.57 19.47
CA ARG A 92 -3.51 5.03 19.34
C ARG A 92 -3.86 5.74 20.65
N GLU A 93 -4.93 5.34 21.32
CA GLU A 93 -5.35 5.93 22.61
C GLU A 93 -4.27 5.75 23.71
N ARG A 94 -3.49 4.66 23.62
CA ARG A 94 -2.36 4.40 24.53
C ARG A 94 -1.03 5.01 24.09
N GLY A 95 -0.99 5.71 22.94
CA GLY A 95 0.22 6.34 22.42
C GLY A 95 1.33 5.35 22.02
N LEU A 96 0.97 4.12 21.60
CA LEU A 96 1.93 3.05 21.31
C LEU A 96 2.59 3.15 19.93
N LEU A 97 2.10 4.02 19.05
CA LEU A 97 2.66 4.24 17.72
C LEU A 97 2.66 5.72 17.35
N ALA A 98 3.62 6.11 16.51
CA ALA A 98 3.56 7.37 15.80
C ALA A 98 2.53 7.30 14.68
N VAL A 99 1.83 8.40 14.42
CA VAL A 99 0.85 8.48 13.33
C VAL A 99 1.18 9.64 12.39
N THR A 100 0.88 9.41 11.11
CA THR A 100 0.77 10.44 10.08
C THR A 100 -0.61 10.23 9.46
N GLU A 101 -1.61 10.87 10.08
CA GLU A 101 -2.97 10.86 9.60
C GLU A 101 -3.13 11.92 8.51
N LEU A 102 -3.62 11.51 7.36
CA LEU A 102 -3.77 12.33 6.17
C LEU A 102 -5.21 12.30 5.70
N ASP A 103 -5.58 13.25 4.85
CA ASP A 103 -6.73 13.05 3.98
C ASP A 103 -6.49 11.86 3.04
N GLU A 104 -7.55 11.16 2.67
CA GLU A 104 -7.51 9.99 1.79
C GLU A 104 -6.86 10.28 0.43
N GLY A 105 -7.21 11.43 -0.18
CA GLY A 105 -6.64 11.90 -1.43
C GLY A 105 -5.19 12.35 -1.28
N MET A 106 -4.79 12.85 -0.11
CA MET A 106 -3.37 13.12 0.17
C MET A 106 -2.53 11.85 0.22
N LEU A 107 -3.01 10.78 0.84
CA LEU A 107 -2.31 9.50 0.82
C LEU A 107 -2.10 9.02 -0.62
N GLN A 108 -3.15 9.11 -1.45
CA GLN A 108 -3.04 8.77 -2.86
C GLN A 108 -1.98 9.63 -3.57
N LEU A 109 -2.01 10.94 -3.36
CA LEU A 109 -1.06 11.86 -3.99
C LEU A 109 0.38 11.65 -3.54
N GLY A 110 0.61 11.32 -2.26
CA GLY A 110 1.93 10.97 -1.77
C GLY A 110 2.50 9.71 -2.43
N LEU A 111 1.66 8.67 -2.61
CA LEU A 111 2.04 7.47 -3.36
C LEU A 111 2.27 7.79 -4.85
N ARG A 112 1.44 8.63 -5.46
CA ARG A 112 1.60 9.07 -6.87
C ARG A 112 2.86 9.90 -7.08
N ALA A 113 3.22 10.76 -6.13
CA ALA A 113 4.46 11.53 -6.17
C ALA A 113 5.68 10.58 -6.14
N ALA A 114 5.66 9.59 -5.24
CA ALA A 114 6.70 8.55 -5.18
C ALA A 114 6.77 7.73 -6.48
N ALA A 115 5.64 7.28 -7.00
CA ALA A 115 5.53 6.56 -8.27
C ALA A 115 6.09 7.35 -9.45
N ALA A 116 5.86 8.67 -9.47
CA ALA A 116 6.40 9.57 -10.49
C ALA A 116 7.86 9.97 -10.24
N ARG A 117 8.46 9.57 -9.12
CA ARG A 117 9.78 10.00 -8.64
C ARG A 117 9.88 11.53 -8.52
N LEU A 118 8.79 12.15 -8.12
CA LEU A 118 8.70 13.59 -7.83
C LEU A 118 8.78 13.81 -6.31
N PRO A 119 9.34 14.95 -5.85
CA PRO A 119 9.44 15.23 -4.42
C PRO A 119 8.08 15.45 -3.75
N PHE A 120 7.10 15.99 -4.49
CA PHE A 120 5.74 16.25 -4.01
C PHE A 120 4.77 16.40 -5.18
N LEU A 121 3.47 16.39 -4.87
CA LEU A 121 2.39 16.84 -5.77
C LEU A 121 1.53 17.93 -5.07
N PRO A 122 1.08 18.97 -5.79
CA PRO A 122 0.23 20.01 -5.20
C PRO A 122 -1.20 19.51 -4.97
N THR A 123 -1.83 19.94 -3.89
CA THR A 123 -3.24 19.62 -3.57
C THR A 123 -3.94 20.68 -2.75
N ARG A 124 -5.27 20.72 -2.88
CA ARG A 124 -6.15 21.51 -2.00
C ARG A 124 -6.64 20.71 -0.78
N ALA A 125 -6.52 19.38 -0.83
CA ALA A 125 -6.89 18.51 0.26
C ALA A 125 -6.18 18.92 1.56
N ALA A 126 -6.88 18.77 2.69
CA ALA A 126 -6.47 19.20 4.04
C ALA A 126 -6.24 20.70 4.29
N MET A 127 -6.31 21.57 3.28
CA MET A 127 -6.24 23.01 3.55
C MET A 127 -7.46 23.46 4.38
N GLY A 128 -7.21 24.16 5.48
CA GLY A 128 -8.25 24.61 6.41
C GLY A 128 -8.74 23.53 7.39
N THR A 129 -8.02 22.40 7.51
CA THR A 129 -8.32 21.35 8.50
C THR A 129 -7.15 21.16 9.48
N ASP A 130 -7.41 20.45 10.58
CA ASP A 130 -6.40 20.09 11.59
C ASP A 130 -5.26 19.22 11.05
N VAL A 131 -5.36 18.65 9.84
CA VAL A 131 -4.31 17.78 9.26
C VAL A 131 -2.97 18.52 9.21
N LEU A 132 -2.95 19.83 8.92
CA LEU A 132 -1.72 20.62 8.88
C LEU A 132 -1.14 20.84 10.29
N ASP A 133 -2.00 21.09 11.27
CA ASP A 133 -1.59 21.28 12.67
C ASP A 133 -1.04 19.99 13.28
N ARG A 134 -1.61 18.83 12.89
CA ARG A 134 -1.17 17.50 13.33
C ARG A 134 0.05 16.99 12.58
N ASN A 135 0.36 17.54 11.41
CA ASN A 135 1.49 17.15 10.57
C ASN A 135 2.36 18.38 10.20
N PRO A 136 3.10 18.94 11.17
CA PRO A 136 3.83 20.21 10.99
C PRO A 136 4.97 20.16 9.95
N ASN A 137 5.31 18.97 9.45
CA ASN A 137 6.30 18.78 8.39
C ASN A 137 5.73 19.06 6.99
N LEU A 138 4.41 19.13 6.83
CA LEU A 138 3.77 19.48 5.57
C LEU A 138 3.97 20.97 5.27
N LYS A 139 4.24 21.29 4.00
CA LYS A 139 4.54 22.65 3.54
C LYS A 139 3.66 23.02 2.36
N THR A 140 3.51 24.31 2.12
CA THR A 140 2.78 24.82 0.95
C THR A 140 3.73 25.18 -0.18
N VAL A 141 3.16 25.30 -1.39
CA VAL A 141 3.84 25.77 -2.60
C VAL A 141 2.95 26.81 -3.28
N ARG A 142 3.56 27.89 -3.78
CA ARG A 142 2.87 28.92 -4.55
C ARG A 142 2.98 28.62 -6.04
N SER A 143 1.86 28.73 -6.75
CA SER A 143 1.77 28.67 -8.20
C SER A 143 2.66 29.75 -8.84
N PRO A 144 3.49 29.41 -9.84
CA PRO A 144 4.28 30.39 -10.57
C PRO A 144 3.49 31.10 -11.69
N TYR A 145 2.19 30.80 -11.85
CA TYR A 145 1.31 31.38 -12.86
C TYR A 145 0.50 32.56 -12.30
N ASP A 146 -0.23 33.27 -13.17
CA ASP A 146 -0.96 34.51 -12.82
C ASP A 146 -1.98 34.35 -11.69
N ASP A 147 -2.50 33.13 -11.46
CA ASP A 147 -3.42 32.85 -10.35
C ASP A 147 -2.77 33.02 -8.96
N GLY A 148 -1.44 32.86 -8.86
CA GLY A 148 -0.67 32.95 -7.63
C GLY A 148 -1.14 32.04 -6.49
N GLU A 149 -1.91 30.98 -6.79
CA GLU A 149 -2.55 30.13 -5.79
C GLU A 149 -1.52 29.47 -4.85
N VAL A 150 -1.88 29.33 -3.57
CA VAL A 150 -1.07 28.59 -2.60
C VAL A 150 -1.76 27.27 -2.31
N LEU A 151 -1.06 26.17 -2.58
CA LEU A 151 -1.54 24.80 -2.41
C LEU A 151 -0.65 24.06 -1.42
N LEU A 152 -1.15 22.96 -0.87
CA LEU A 152 -0.35 22.02 -0.09
C LEU A 152 0.59 21.25 -1.00
N ALA A 153 1.87 21.14 -0.64
CA ALA A 153 2.84 20.30 -1.32
C ALA A 153 2.89 18.94 -0.61
N MET A 154 2.06 17.98 -1.05
CA MET A 154 2.00 16.64 -0.45
C MET A 154 3.29 15.86 -0.82
N PRO A 155 4.17 15.56 0.15
CA PRO A 155 5.44 14.91 -0.15
C PRO A 155 5.24 13.48 -0.64
N ALA A 156 6.22 12.98 -1.40
CA ALA A 156 6.28 11.58 -1.79
C ALA A 156 6.30 10.65 -0.57
N ILE A 157 5.58 9.53 -0.69
CA ILE A 157 5.58 8.42 0.27
C ILE A 157 6.28 7.23 -0.39
N PRO A 158 7.62 7.18 -0.39
CA PRO A 158 8.36 6.04 -0.91
C PRO A 158 8.20 4.83 0.01
N LEU A 159 8.18 3.63 -0.58
CA LEU A 159 8.03 2.38 0.14
C LEU A 159 9.24 1.47 -0.10
N ASP A 160 9.68 0.76 0.93
CA ASP A 160 10.67 -0.30 0.79
C ASP A 160 10.04 -1.54 0.15
N ALA A 161 8.80 -1.84 0.54
CA ALA A 161 8.01 -2.93 -0.01
C ALA A 161 6.52 -2.58 -0.14
N ALA A 162 5.85 -3.14 -1.15
CA ALA A 162 4.39 -3.19 -1.27
C ALA A 162 3.92 -4.63 -1.19
N LEU A 163 2.88 -4.87 -0.38
CA LEU A 163 2.19 -6.15 -0.25
C LEU A 163 0.78 -5.99 -0.83
N LEU A 164 0.48 -6.74 -1.88
CA LEU A 164 -0.77 -6.64 -2.63
C LEU A 164 -1.46 -8.00 -2.72
N HIS A 165 -2.76 -7.97 -3.02
CA HIS A 165 -3.55 -9.17 -3.28
C HIS A 165 -4.44 -9.00 -4.50
N VAL A 166 -4.43 -9.99 -5.36
CA VAL A 166 -5.13 -9.99 -6.65
C VAL A 166 -5.89 -11.30 -6.85
N ASN A 167 -6.83 -11.33 -7.79
CA ASN A 167 -7.60 -12.54 -8.06
C ASN A 167 -6.72 -13.58 -8.76
N GLU A 168 -5.99 -13.18 -9.80
CA GLU A 168 -5.12 -14.09 -10.55
C GLU A 168 -3.75 -13.46 -10.81
N SER A 169 -2.73 -14.30 -10.87
CA SER A 169 -1.39 -13.92 -11.32
C SER A 169 -0.82 -15.02 -12.22
N ASP A 170 0.18 -14.71 -13.04
CA ASP A 170 1.06 -15.74 -13.60
C ASP A 170 2.46 -15.72 -12.98
N VAL A 171 3.27 -16.74 -13.31
CA VAL A 171 4.67 -16.87 -12.86
C VAL A 171 5.58 -15.73 -13.34
N LEU A 172 5.13 -14.93 -14.31
CA LEU A 172 5.87 -13.76 -14.84
C LEU A 172 5.57 -12.48 -14.06
N GLY A 173 4.55 -12.52 -13.19
CA GLY A 173 4.06 -11.39 -12.40
C GLY A 173 3.03 -10.53 -13.12
N ASN A 174 2.39 -11.01 -14.19
CA ASN A 174 1.17 -10.37 -14.68
C ASN A 174 0.05 -10.61 -13.66
N THR A 175 -0.81 -9.62 -13.46
CA THR A 175 -1.86 -9.69 -12.43
C THR A 175 -3.23 -9.41 -13.01
N ARG A 176 -4.25 -9.90 -12.31
CA ARG A 176 -5.64 -9.61 -12.62
C ARG A 176 -6.42 -9.32 -11.34
N ILE A 177 -7.03 -8.15 -11.30
CA ILE A 177 -7.97 -7.73 -10.27
C ILE A 177 -9.36 -7.73 -10.88
N ASP A 178 -10.15 -8.73 -10.52
CA ASP A 178 -11.54 -8.84 -10.92
C ASP A 178 -12.41 -8.16 -9.87
N GLY A 179 -13.13 -7.13 -10.30
CA GLY A 179 -13.99 -6.31 -9.46
C GLY A 179 -14.18 -4.92 -10.07
N PRO A 180 -15.19 -4.17 -9.62
CA PRO A 180 -15.44 -2.82 -10.13
C PRO A 180 -14.36 -1.81 -9.69
N ASP A 181 -13.56 -2.15 -8.67
CA ASP A 181 -12.61 -1.24 -8.05
C ASP A 181 -11.22 -1.89 -7.89
N PRO A 182 -10.19 -1.40 -8.60
CA PRO A 182 -8.80 -1.81 -8.39
C PRO A 182 -8.20 -1.18 -7.12
N PHE A 183 -8.93 -0.30 -6.44
CA PHE A 183 -8.48 0.53 -5.33
C PHE A 183 -7.29 1.39 -5.76
N PHE A 184 -6.17 1.26 -5.06
CA PHE A 184 -4.96 2.07 -5.26
C PHE A 184 -3.71 1.20 -5.35
N ASP A 185 -3.89 -0.09 -5.63
CA ASP A 185 -2.83 -1.10 -5.63
C ASP A 185 -1.71 -0.74 -6.62
N GLU A 186 -2.05 -0.10 -7.75
CA GLU A 186 -1.08 0.39 -8.72
C GLU A 186 -0.14 1.46 -8.16
N TRP A 187 -0.63 2.31 -7.26
CA TRP A 187 0.19 3.36 -6.64
C TRP A 187 1.11 2.80 -5.57
N PHE A 188 0.65 1.79 -4.81
CA PHE A 188 1.51 1.03 -3.92
C PHE A 188 2.61 0.29 -4.69
N ALA A 189 2.26 -0.40 -5.77
CA ALA A 189 3.22 -1.12 -6.61
C ALA A 189 4.30 -0.19 -7.18
N ARG A 190 3.91 0.99 -7.67
CA ARG A 190 4.84 1.96 -8.28
C ARG A 190 5.65 2.76 -7.27
N ALA A 191 5.13 2.98 -6.06
CA ALA A 191 5.84 3.70 -5.00
C ALA A 191 6.89 2.83 -4.28
N ALA A 192 6.83 1.51 -4.44
CA ALA A 192 7.71 0.56 -3.75
C ALA A 192 8.96 0.18 -4.54
N GLN A 193 10.07 -0.03 -3.82
CA GLN A 193 11.27 -0.64 -4.39
C GLN A 193 11.05 -2.13 -4.71
N ARG A 194 10.22 -2.81 -3.92
CA ARG A 194 9.87 -4.23 -4.09
C ARG A 194 8.36 -4.41 -4.00
N CYS A 195 7.75 -5.07 -4.97
CA CYS A 195 6.31 -5.36 -4.96
C CYS A 195 6.08 -6.88 -4.90
N TYR A 196 5.35 -7.30 -3.86
CA TYR A 196 4.98 -8.68 -3.60
C TYR A 196 3.47 -8.84 -3.75
N VAL A 197 3.06 -9.74 -4.63
CA VAL A 197 1.64 -9.94 -4.97
C VAL A 197 1.21 -11.34 -4.53
N SER A 198 0.21 -11.45 -3.66
CA SER A 198 -0.49 -12.71 -3.42
C SER A 198 -1.68 -12.86 -4.36
N CYS A 199 -2.04 -14.08 -4.74
CA CYS A 199 -3.18 -14.33 -5.62
C CYS A 199 -4.02 -15.54 -5.19
N GLU A 200 -5.29 -15.54 -5.60
CA GLU A 200 -6.18 -16.71 -5.43
C GLU A 200 -5.82 -17.83 -6.41
N THR A 201 -5.58 -17.48 -7.69
CA THR A 201 -5.19 -18.46 -8.73
C THR A 201 -3.87 -18.08 -9.39
N LEU A 202 -2.92 -19.02 -9.41
CA LEU A 202 -1.66 -18.89 -10.14
C LEU A 202 -1.72 -19.65 -11.47
N HIS A 203 -1.37 -18.97 -12.55
CA HIS A 203 -1.27 -19.53 -13.89
C HIS A 203 0.19 -19.66 -14.34
N GLN A 204 0.47 -20.57 -15.25
CA GLN A 204 1.76 -20.57 -15.96
C GLN A 204 1.91 -19.33 -16.84
N ARG A 205 0.79 -18.87 -17.42
CA ARG A 205 0.70 -17.66 -18.20
C ARG A 205 -0.75 -17.19 -18.21
N LEU A 206 -0.98 -15.91 -18.00
CA LEU A 206 -2.30 -15.33 -18.25
C LEU A 206 -2.49 -15.15 -19.75
N GLU A 207 -3.49 -15.83 -20.31
CA GLU A 207 -3.91 -15.68 -21.70
C GLU A 207 -5.28 -15.00 -21.70
N ASP A 208 -5.31 -13.77 -22.23
CA ASP A 208 -6.55 -13.02 -22.38
C ASP A 208 -7.07 -13.17 -23.80
N THR A 209 -8.12 -13.97 -23.96
CA THR A 209 -8.89 -14.04 -25.20
C THR A 209 -9.94 -12.93 -25.29
N GLU A 210 -10.22 -12.26 -24.16
CA GLU A 210 -11.21 -11.18 -24.05
C GLU A 210 -10.55 -9.85 -23.66
N LEU A 211 -10.63 -8.85 -24.55
CA LEU A 211 -9.99 -7.53 -24.36
C LEU A 211 -10.51 -6.80 -23.10
N ALA A 212 -11.78 -6.99 -22.75
CA ALA A 212 -12.36 -6.37 -21.55
C ALA A 212 -11.64 -6.84 -20.28
N ARG A 213 -11.26 -8.12 -20.23
CA ARG A 213 -10.61 -8.73 -19.08
C ARG A 213 -9.11 -8.41 -19.03
N ALA A 214 -8.48 -8.20 -20.18
CA ALA A 214 -7.08 -7.75 -20.26
C ALA A 214 -6.83 -6.39 -19.60
N ARG A 215 -7.86 -5.55 -19.47
CA ARG A 215 -7.78 -4.24 -18.80
C ARG A 215 -7.71 -4.34 -17.27
N ASN A 216 -8.01 -5.50 -16.70
CA ASN A 216 -8.00 -5.75 -15.26
C ASN A 216 -6.58 -5.97 -14.68
N ASN A 217 -5.54 -5.51 -15.39
CA ASN A 217 -4.14 -5.58 -14.97
C ASN A 217 -3.62 -4.16 -14.66
N PRO A 218 -3.82 -3.65 -13.43
CA PRO A 218 -3.68 -2.22 -13.15
C PRO A 218 -2.22 -1.72 -13.06
N PHE A 219 -1.23 -2.61 -13.00
CA PHE A 219 0.19 -2.26 -12.95
C PHE A 219 1.06 -3.27 -13.71
N GLU A 220 2.21 -2.82 -14.20
CA GLU A 220 3.05 -3.63 -15.07
C GLU A 220 3.77 -4.73 -14.30
N ARG A 221 3.87 -5.93 -14.90
CA ARG A 221 4.65 -7.05 -14.34
C ARG A 221 6.10 -6.71 -13.99
N ALA A 222 6.68 -5.67 -14.59
CA ALA A 222 8.04 -5.24 -14.30
C ALA A 222 8.18 -4.68 -12.87
N LEU A 223 7.08 -4.16 -12.29
CA LEU A 223 7.03 -3.70 -10.91
C LEU A 223 6.91 -4.87 -9.92
N VAL A 224 6.24 -5.95 -10.34
CA VAL A 224 6.12 -7.16 -9.53
C VAL A 224 7.49 -7.80 -9.41
N THR A 225 8.07 -7.65 -8.23
CA THR A 225 9.33 -8.31 -7.91
C THR A 225 9.08 -9.80 -7.85
N LEU A 226 8.04 -10.22 -7.13
CA LEU A 226 7.72 -11.61 -6.81
C LEU A 226 6.21 -11.84 -6.63
N SER A 227 5.71 -13.01 -7.06
CA SER A 227 4.31 -13.43 -6.87
C SER A 227 4.24 -14.59 -5.88
N LEU A 228 3.36 -14.48 -4.89
CA LEU A 228 3.10 -15.48 -3.87
C LEU A 228 2.08 -16.52 -4.35
N ILE A 229 2.38 -17.80 -4.12
CA ILE A 229 1.47 -18.90 -4.42
C ILE A 229 0.52 -19.13 -3.23
N HIS A 230 -0.78 -18.90 -3.49
CA HIS A 230 -1.97 -19.46 -2.83
C HIS A 230 -2.19 -19.17 -1.33
N ILE A 231 -3.37 -18.64 -1.00
CA ILE A 231 -3.93 -18.51 0.36
C ILE A 231 -4.93 -19.62 0.60
#